data_AF-P78380-F1
#
_entry.id   AF-P78380-F1
#
_cell.length_a   1.000
_cell.length_b   1.000
_cell.length_c   1.000
_cell.angle_alpha   90.00
_cell.angle_beta   90.00
_cell.angle_gamma   90.00
#
_symmetry.space_group_name_H-M   'P 1'
#
loop_
_entity.id
_entity.type
_entity.pdbx_description
1 polymer ?
#
loop_
_entity_poly.entity_id
_entity_poly.type
_entity_poly.pdbx_seq_one_letter_code
_entity_poly.pdbx_strand_id
1 'polypeptide(L)'
;MTFDDLKIQTVKDQPDEKSNGKKAKGLQFLYSPWWCLAAATLGVLCLGLVVTIMVLGMQLSQVSDLLTQEQANLTHQKKKLEGQISARQQAEEASQESENELKEMIETLARKLNEKSKEQMELHHQNLNLQETLKRVANCSAPCPQDWIWHGENCYLFSSGSFNWEKSQEKCLSLDAKLLKINSTADLDFIQQAISYSSFPFWMGLSRRNPSYPWLWEDGSPLMPHLFRVRGAVSQTYPSGTCAYIQRGAVYAENCILAAFSICQKKANLRAQ
;
A
#
# COMPACT_ATOMS: atom_id res chain seq x y z
N MET A 1 -45.67 -19.01 5.61
CA MET A 1 -46.41 -20.12 6.23
C MET A 1 -47.62 -20.41 5.36
N THR A 2 -47.57 -21.53 4.66
CA THR A 2 -48.70 -22.23 4.05
C THR A 2 -49.45 -23.00 5.13
N PHE A 3 -50.77 -23.11 5.01
CA PHE A 3 -51.62 -24.04 5.75
C PHE A 3 -52.73 -24.53 4.81
N ASP A 4 -52.45 -25.65 4.15
CA ASP A 4 -53.21 -26.92 4.16
C ASP A 4 -54.72 -26.82 4.42
N ASP A 5 -55.52 -27.15 3.40
CA ASP A 5 -56.27 -28.41 3.24
C ASP A 5 -57.59 -28.46 4.03
N LEU A 6 -58.71 -28.48 3.30
CA LEU A 6 -59.76 -29.46 3.58
C LEU A 6 -60.60 -29.75 2.32
N LYS A 7 -60.29 -30.92 1.77
CA LYS A 7 -61.04 -31.64 0.74
C LYS A 7 -62.11 -32.45 1.47
N ILE A 8 -63.41 -32.22 1.23
CA ILE A 8 -64.45 -33.18 1.61
C ILE A 8 -65.27 -33.54 0.38
N GLN A 9 -65.33 -34.85 0.19
CA GLN A 9 -65.77 -35.59 -0.98
C GLN A 9 -67.29 -35.58 -1.15
N THR A 10 -67.67 -35.60 -2.41
CA THR A 10 -68.95 -36.07 -2.93
C THR A 10 -69.05 -37.58 -2.70
N VAL A 11 -70.02 -38.03 -1.89
CA VAL A 11 -70.44 -39.44 -1.83
C VAL A 11 -71.75 -39.58 -2.57
N LYS A 12 -71.70 -40.48 -3.54
CA LYS A 12 -72.79 -40.99 -4.37
C LYS A 12 -73.06 -42.38 -3.82
N ASP A 13 -74.26 -42.63 -3.29
CA ASP A 13 -74.76 -43.99 -3.14
C ASP A 13 -76.27 -44.01 -3.35
N GLN A 14 -76.73 -45.11 -3.96
CA GLN A 14 -78.05 -45.37 -4.53
C GLN A 14 -78.86 -46.29 -3.57
N PRO A 15 -79.90 -47.03 -4.00
CA PRO A 15 -81.35 -46.78 -3.93
C PRO A 15 -82.12 -47.52 -2.80
N ASP A 16 -83.46 -47.31 -2.84
CA ASP A 16 -84.55 -48.21 -2.40
C ASP A 16 -84.88 -48.31 -0.89
N GLU A 17 -86.00 -47.69 -0.48
CA GLU A 17 -87.07 -48.45 0.18
C GLU A 17 -88.46 -47.80 -0.02
N LYS A 18 -89.42 -48.69 -0.31
CA LYS A 18 -90.83 -48.47 -0.58
C LYS A 18 -91.64 -48.24 0.70
N SER A 19 -92.78 -47.57 0.49
CA SER A 19 -94.10 -47.87 1.06
C SER A 19 -94.40 -47.45 2.51
N ASN A 20 -95.36 -46.51 2.63
CA ASN A 20 -96.73 -46.71 3.14
C ASN A 20 -97.22 -45.36 3.72
N GLY A 21 -98.01 -44.54 3.02
CA GLY A 21 -99.44 -44.74 2.86
C GLY A 21 -100.25 -44.02 3.95
N LYS A 22 -100.57 -42.72 3.77
CA LYS A 22 -101.78 -42.08 4.33
C LYS A 22 -102.42 -41.10 3.35
N LYS A 23 -103.52 -41.60 2.80
CA LYS A 23 -104.62 -41.07 2.00
C LYS A 23 -104.82 -39.55 1.89
N ALA A 24 -105.03 -39.17 0.63
CA ALA A 24 -105.78 -38.03 0.12
C ALA A 24 -107.12 -37.76 0.83
N LYS A 25 -107.41 -36.47 1.05
CA LYS A 25 -108.75 -35.88 0.94
C LYS A 25 -108.61 -34.58 0.15
N GLY A 26 -109.44 -34.43 -0.88
CA GLY A 26 -109.36 -33.37 -1.87
C GLY A 26 -109.55 -31.96 -1.30
N LEU A 27 -108.75 -31.04 -1.82
CA LEU A 27 -109.02 -29.60 -1.84
C LEU A 27 -109.27 -29.21 -3.31
N GLN A 28 -110.49 -29.42 -3.77
CA GLN A 28 -111.05 -28.72 -4.93
C GLN A 28 -112.32 -28.05 -4.45
N PHE A 29 -112.21 -26.88 -3.82
CA PHE A 29 -113.31 -25.92 -3.71
C PHE A 29 -112.72 -24.54 -3.39
N LEU A 30 -113.31 -23.51 -4.01
CA LEU A 30 -113.18 -22.06 -3.76
C LEU A 30 -112.25 -21.25 -4.69
N TYR A 31 -112.65 -21.15 -5.97
CA TYR A 31 -112.29 -20.04 -6.87
C TYR A 31 -113.23 -18.85 -6.56
N SER A 32 -112.71 -17.67 -6.20
CA SER A 32 -113.51 -16.44 -5.91
C SER A 32 -112.75 -15.16 -6.32
N PRO A 33 -113.42 -14.11 -6.87
CA PRO A 33 -112.76 -12.96 -7.53
C PRO A 33 -112.00 -12.00 -6.62
N TRP A 34 -112.38 -11.87 -5.35
CA TRP A 34 -111.78 -10.87 -4.44
C TRP A 34 -110.32 -11.20 -4.07
N TRP A 35 -109.96 -12.48 -4.10
CA TRP A 35 -108.59 -12.94 -3.93
C TRP A 35 -107.67 -12.53 -5.09
N CYS A 36 -108.21 -12.35 -6.30
CA CYS A 36 -107.42 -11.96 -7.47
C CYS A 36 -106.86 -10.54 -7.33
N LEU A 37 -107.64 -9.60 -6.78
CA LEU A 37 -107.22 -8.21 -6.60
C LEU A 37 -106.14 -8.06 -5.52
N ALA A 38 -106.29 -8.73 -4.37
CA ALA A 38 -105.29 -8.73 -3.30
C ALA A 38 -103.98 -9.42 -3.74
N ALA A 39 -104.08 -10.52 -4.49
CA ALA A 39 -102.92 -11.17 -5.07
C ALA A 39 -102.21 -10.28 -6.09
N ALA A 40 -102.97 -9.52 -6.90
CA ALA A 40 -102.39 -8.57 -7.86
C ALA A 40 -101.65 -7.42 -7.15
N THR A 41 -102.23 -6.81 -6.12
CA THR A 41 -101.56 -5.72 -5.37
C THR A 41 -100.32 -6.20 -4.62
N LEU A 42 -100.39 -7.37 -3.97
CA LEU A 42 -99.22 -8.02 -3.36
C LEU A 42 -98.15 -8.34 -4.40
N GLY A 43 -98.54 -8.84 -5.58
CA GLY A 43 -97.62 -9.10 -6.68
C GLY A 43 -96.90 -7.84 -7.15
N VAL A 44 -97.63 -6.73 -7.33
CA VAL A 44 -97.05 -5.43 -7.70
C VAL A 44 -96.11 -4.90 -6.61
N LEU A 45 -96.49 -4.99 -5.32
CA LEU A 45 -95.62 -4.61 -4.21
C LEU A 45 -94.34 -5.47 -4.15
N CYS A 46 -94.47 -6.79 -4.31
CA CYS A 46 -93.33 -7.69 -4.40
C CYS A 46 -92.41 -7.34 -5.58
N LEU A 47 -92.95 -7.07 -6.77
CA LEU A 47 -92.17 -6.66 -7.92
C LEU A 47 -91.45 -5.34 -7.66
N GLY A 48 -92.12 -4.36 -7.07
CA GLY A 48 -91.51 -3.09 -6.66
C GLY A 48 -90.34 -3.29 -5.68
N LEU A 49 -90.54 -4.11 -4.65
CA LEU A 49 -89.48 -4.46 -3.69
C LEU A 49 -88.31 -5.18 -4.36
N VAL A 50 -88.58 -6.16 -5.23
CA VAL A 50 -87.53 -6.85 -6.01
C VAL A 50 -86.73 -5.86 -6.84
N VAL A 51 -87.38 -4.93 -7.55
CA VAL A 51 -86.69 -3.89 -8.33
C VAL A 51 -85.83 -3.00 -7.42
N THR A 52 -86.34 -2.56 -6.25
CA THR A 52 -85.53 -1.76 -5.31
C THR A 52 -84.32 -2.52 -4.78
N ILE A 53 -84.47 -3.80 -4.44
CA ILE A 53 -83.37 -4.66 -3.99
C ILE A 53 -82.33 -4.82 -5.10
N MET A 54 -82.77 -5.02 -6.35
CA MET A 54 -81.87 -5.12 -7.51
C MET A 54 -81.08 -3.82 -7.72
N VAL A 55 -81.74 -2.65 -7.64
CA VAL A 55 -81.08 -1.35 -7.75
C VAL A 55 -80.08 -1.13 -6.61
N LEU A 56 -80.46 -1.42 -5.37
CA LEU A 56 -79.57 -1.33 -4.21
C LEU A 56 -78.39 -2.30 -4.32
N GLY A 57 -78.61 -3.51 -4.83
CA GLY A 57 -77.56 -4.49 -5.10
C GLY A 57 -76.56 -4.00 -6.15
N MET A 58 -77.04 -3.39 -7.24
CA MET A 58 -76.16 -2.77 -8.24
C MET A 58 -75.35 -1.60 -7.67
N GLN A 59 -75.98 -0.72 -6.88
CA GLN A 59 -75.31 0.40 -6.21
C GLN A 59 -74.26 -0.10 -5.21
N LEU A 60 -74.57 -1.13 -4.43
CA LEU A 60 -73.64 -1.77 -3.51
C LEU A 60 -72.45 -2.40 -4.25
N SER A 61 -72.70 -3.05 -5.39
CA SER A 61 -71.64 -3.60 -6.25
C SER A 61 -70.69 -2.50 -6.74
N GLN A 62 -71.23 -1.39 -7.27
CA GLN A 62 -70.42 -0.27 -7.76
C GLN A 62 -69.55 0.35 -6.66
N VAL A 63 -70.12 0.57 -5.47
CA VAL A 63 -69.37 1.10 -4.32
C VAL A 63 -68.30 0.11 -3.85
N SER A 64 -68.60 -1.19 -3.82
CA SER A 64 -67.63 -2.24 -3.48
C SER A 64 -66.46 -2.28 -4.45
N ASP A 65 -66.72 -2.15 -5.75
CA ASP A 65 -65.69 -2.10 -6.79
C ASP A 65 -64.79 -0.87 -6.62
N LEU A 66 -65.38 0.30 -6.33
CA LEU A 66 -64.64 1.54 -6.07
C LEU A 66 -63.73 1.42 -4.84
N LEU A 67 -64.24 0.88 -3.73
CA LEU A 67 -63.47 0.63 -2.51
C LEU A 67 -62.31 -0.35 -2.77
N THR A 68 -62.55 -1.39 -3.57
CA THR A 68 -61.52 -2.37 -3.92
C THR A 68 -60.41 -1.74 -4.78
N GLN A 69 -60.77 -0.87 -5.72
CA GLN A 69 -59.80 -0.12 -6.53
C GLN A 69 -58.95 0.84 -5.68
N GLU A 70 -59.58 1.56 -4.75
CA GLU A 70 -58.87 2.44 -3.83
C GLU A 70 -57.90 1.67 -2.95
N GLN A 71 -58.31 0.52 -2.41
CA GLN A 71 -57.45 -0.35 -1.62
C GLN A 71 -56.27 -0.91 -2.45
N ALA A 72 -56.49 -1.27 -3.72
CA ALA A 72 -55.43 -1.69 -4.61
C ALA A 72 -54.42 -0.55 -4.88
N ASN A 73 -54.91 0.67 -5.10
CA ASN A 73 -54.08 1.88 -5.27
C ASN A 73 -53.26 2.20 -4.00
N LEU A 74 -53.89 2.18 -2.83
CA LEU A 74 -53.23 2.35 -1.52
C LEU A 74 -52.17 1.28 -1.28
N THR A 75 -52.47 0.02 -1.59
CA THR A 75 -51.52 -1.10 -1.47
C THR A 75 -50.33 -0.91 -2.40
N HIS A 76 -50.56 -0.43 -3.63
CA HIS A 76 -49.49 -0.11 -4.57
C HIS A 76 -48.60 1.03 -4.06
N GLN A 77 -49.19 2.12 -3.55
CA GLN A 77 -48.45 3.23 -2.95
C GLN A 77 -47.65 2.79 -1.72
N LYS A 78 -48.23 1.94 -0.86
CA LYS A 78 -47.54 1.38 0.30
C LYS A 78 -46.30 0.59 -0.10
N LYS A 79 -46.41 -0.31 -1.09
CA LYS A 79 -45.25 -1.08 -1.61
C LYS A 79 -44.17 -0.17 -2.19
N LYS A 80 -44.56 0.90 -2.90
CA LYS A 80 -43.63 1.89 -3.43
C LYS A 80 -42.90 2.64 -2.30
N LEU A 81 -43.64 3.05 -1.27
CA LEU A 81 -43.09 3.72 -0.09
C LEU A 81 -42.15 2.79 0.70
N GLU A 82 -42.54 1.53 0.91
CA GLU A 82 -41.70 0.52 1.56
C GLU A 82 -40.39 0.30 0.80
N GLY A 83 -40.44 0.19 -0.54
CA GLY A 83 -39.24 0.09 -1.36
C GLY A 83 -38.33 1.31 -1.24
N GLN A 84 -38.90 2.53 -1.17
CA GLN A 84 -38.13 3.75 -0.94
C GLN A 84 -37.53 3.83 0.47
N ILE A 85 -38.27 3.39 1.49
CA ILE A 85 -37.76 3.32 2.87
C ILE A 85 -36.59 2.34 2.95
N SER A 86 -36.71 1.14 2.38
CA SER A 86 -35.62 0.16 2.35
C SER A 86 -34.41 0.68 1.58
N ALA A 87 -34.61 1.32 0.42
CA ALA A 87 -33.51 1.91 -0.35
C ALA A 87 -32.81 3.07 0.40
N ARG A 88 -33.58 3.90 1.12
CA ARG A 88 -33.04 4.99 1.92
C ARG A 88 -32.24 4.48 3.12
N GLN A 89 -32.74 3.46 3.80
CA GLN A 89 -32.04 2.84 4.92
C GLN A 89 -30.70 2.24 4.47
N GLN A 90 -30.68 1.53 3.35
CA GLN A 90 -29.43 1.01 2.76
C GLN A 90 -28.45 2.14 2.41
N ALA A 91 -28.94 3.27 1.92
CA ALA A 91 -28.10 4.43 1.63
C ALA A 91 -27.54 5.09 2.91
N GLU A 92 -28.33 5.16 3.98
CA GLU A 92 -27.90 5.68 5.29
C GLU A 92 -26.86 4.74 5.95
N GLU A 93 -27.08 3.42 5.91
CA GLU A 93 -26.13 2.42 6.39
C GLU A 93 -24.80 2.47 5.61
N ALA A 94 -24.85 2.57 4.28
CA ALA A 94 -23.66 2.71 3.44
C ALA A 94 -22.91 4.03 3.68
N SER A 95 -23.64 5.12 3.94
CA SER A 95 -23.04 6.40 4.29
C SER A 95 -22.34 6.33 5.65
N GLN A 96 -22.98 5.72 6.65
CA GLN A 96 -22.39 5.56 7.98
C GLN A 96 -21.16 4.66 7.96
N GLU A 97 -21.17 3.60 7.14
CA GLU A 97 -19.99 2.75 6.93
C GLU A 97 -18.84 3.56 6.32
N SER A 98 -19.11 4.37 5.29
CA SER A 98 -18.09 5.24 4.69
C SER A 98 -17.55 6.28 5.69
N GLU A 99 -18.38 6.82 6.58
CA GLU A 99 -17.94 7.72 7.66
C GLU A 99 -17.06 7.01 8.69
N ASN A 100 -17.40 5.76 9.06
CA ASN A 100 -16.60 4.95 9.97
C ASN A 100 -15.22 4.62 9.36
N GLU A 101 -15.17 4.20 8.10
CA GLU A 101 -13.91 3.97 7.37
C GLU A 101 -13.06 5.25 7.28
N LEU A 102 -13.70 6.39 6.97
CA LEU A 102 -13.02 7.69 6.93
C LEU A 102 -12.45 8.07 8.29
N LYS A 103 -13.22 7.87 9.37
CA LYS A 103 -12.76 8.13 10.74
C LYS A 103 -11.56 7.26 11.10
N GLU A 104 -11.59 5.96 10.78
CA GLU A 104 -10.47 5.04 11.01
C GLU A 104 -9.21 5.47 10.23
N MET A 105 -9.38 5.91 8.98
CA MET A 105 -8.27 6.44 8.17
C MET A 105 -7.68 7.71 8.79
N ILE A 106 -8.52 8.64 9.25
CA ILE A 106 -8.07 9.87 9.92
C ILE A 106 -7.30 9.56 11.21
N GLU A 107 -7.82 8.67 12.06
CA GLU A 107 -7.15 8.25 13.29
C GLU A 107 -5.81 7.55 13.01
N THR A 108 -5.77 6.69 11.99
CA THR A 108 -4.54 6.02 11.55
C THR A 108 -3.50 7.02 11.04
N LEU A 109 -3.91 8.02 10.25
CA LEU A 109 -3.01 9.06 9.75
C LEU A 109 -2.51 9.95 10.89
N ALA A 110 -3.38 10.35 11.83
CA ALA A 110 -3.00 11.15 12.99
C ALA A 110 -1.96 10.42 13.86
N ARG A 111 -2.14 9.11 14.08
CA ARG A 111 -1.17 8.28 14.80
C ARG A 111 0.19 8.22 14.09
N LYS A 112 0.20 7.96 12.78
CA LYS A 112 1.44 7.96 11.97
C LYS A 112 2.14 9.32 11.97
N LEU A 113 1.37 10.41 11.92
CA LEU A 113 1.91 11.77 11.98
C LEU A 113 2.60 12.02 13.33
N ASN A 114 1.98 11.63 14.44
CA ASN A 114 2.58 11.76 15.77
C ASN A 114 3.86 10.93 15.91
N GLU A 115 3.89 9.71 15.36
CA GLU A 115 5.09 8.86 15.32
C GLU A 115 6.22 9.53 14.52
N LYS A 116 5.93 10.06 13.33
CA LYS A 116 6.92 10.80 12.52
C LYS A 116 7.38 12.10 13.17
N SER A 117 6.49 12.81 13.86
CA SER A 117 6.87 13.99 14.63
C SER A 117 7.85 13.64 15.76
N LYS A 118 7.70 12.47 16.40
CA LYS A 118 8.62 11.99 17.43
C LYS A 118 9.98 11.62 16.85
N GLU A 119 10.01 10.85 15.76
CA GLU A 119 11.26 10.53 15.04
C GLU A 119 12.02 11.80 14.61
N GLN A 120 11.30 12.82 14.12
CA GLN A 120 11.90 14.09 13.72
C GLN A 120 12.51 14.84 14.91
N MET A 121 11.84 14.85 16.06
CA MET A 121 12.36 15.50 17.28
C MET A 121 13.60 14.78 17.81
N GLU A 122 13.61 13.45 17.80
CA GLU A 122 14.77 12.64 18.17
C GLU A 122 15.96 12.89 17.22
N LEU A 123 15.72 12.88 15.91
CA LEU A 123 16.74 13.18 14.91
C LEU A 123 17.28 14.62 15.05
N HIS A 124 16.41 15.59 15.34
CA HIS A 124 16.83 16.97 15.60
C HIS A 124 17.72 17.06 16.85
N HIS A 125 17.34 16.39 17.94
CA HIS A 125 18.14 16.33 19.16
C HIS A 125 19.51 15.66 18.92
N GLN A 126 19.54 14.56 18.16
CA GLN A 126 20.79 13.91 17.76
C GLN A 126 21.69 14.82 16.92
N ASN A 127 21.12 15.57 15.97
CA ASN A 127 21.87 16.54 15.18
C ASN A 127 22.45 17.67 16.04
N LEU A 128 21.69 18.18 17.03
CA LEU A 128 22.21 19.18 17.98
C LEU A 128 23.36 18.62 18.82
N ASN A 129 23.23 17.41 19.35
CA ASN A 129 24.29 16.74 20.11
C ASN A 129 25.53 16.47 19.25
N LEU A 130 25.35 16.07 17.97
CA LEU A 130 26.44 15.88 17.03
C LEU A 130 27.15 17.21 16.74
N GLN A 131 26.42 18.31 16.55
CA GLN A 131 27.01 19.64 16.37
C GLN A 131 27.81 20.07 17.60
N GLU A 132 27.31 19.82 18.81
CA GLU A 132 28.05 20.12 20.05
C GLU A 132 29.32 19.26 20.16
N THR A 133 29.21 17.97 19.86
CA THR A 133 30.35 17.03 19.87
C THR A 133 31.42 17.46 18.85
N LEU A 134 31.02 17.86 17.64
CA LEU A 134 31.92 18.37 16.61
C LEU A 134 32.64 19.65 17.07
N LYS A 135 31.96 20.57 17.75
CA LYS A 135 32.60 21.76 18.34
C LYS A 135 33.66 21.38 19.39
N ARG A 136 33.37 20.39 20.25
CA ARG A 136 34.34 19.90 21.25
C ARG A 136 35.56 19.25 20.58
N VAL A 137 35.34 18.45 19.53
CA VAL A 137 36.43 17.81 18.76
C VAL A 137 37.25 18.83 17.99
N ALA A 138 36.62 19.88 17.43
CA ALA A 138 37.32 20.95 16.71
C ALA A 138 38.29 21.75 17.61
N ASN A 139 38.03 21.81 18.92
CA ASN A 139 38.94 22.43 19.90
C ASN A 139 40.16 21.54 20.23
N CYS A 140 40.18 20.28 19.81
CA CYS A 140 41.34 19.41 19.99
C CYS A 140 42.37 19.69 18.89
N SER A 141 43.66 19.69 19.23
CA SER A 141 44.72 19.75 18.22
C SER A 141 44.68 18.48 17.36
N ALA A 142 44.19 18.59 16.12
CA ALA A 142 44.12 17.47 15.21
C ALA A 142 45.54 17.00 14.83
N PRO A 143 45.82 15.69 14.83
CA PRO A 143 47.11 15.16 14.37
C PRO A 143 47.42 15.45 12.90
N CYS A 144 46.39 15.76 12.11
CA CYS A 144 46.48 15.98 10.67
C CYS A 144 46.01 17.37 10.27
N PRO A 145 46.53 17.93 9.17
CA PRO A 145 46.04 19.19 8.62
C PRO A 145 44.56 19.10 8.21
N GLN A 146 43.94 20.25 8.02
CA GLN A 146 42.59 20.33 7.49
C GLN A 146 42.46 19.59 6.15
N ASP A 147 41.35 18.85 5.99
CA ASP A 147 41.02 17.99 4.83
C ASP A 147 41.84 16.69 4.70
N TRP A 148 42.74 16.41 5.65
CA TRP A 148 43.45 15.13 5.72
C TRP A 148 42.76 14.18 6.69
N ILE A 149 42.68 12.91 6.30
CA ILE A 149 42.12 11.85 7.13
C ILE A 149 43.24 11.23 7.97
N TRP A 150 43.07 11.24 9.28
CA TRP A 150 44.01 10.62 10.21
C TRP A 150 43.74 9.12 10.37
N HIS A 151 44.78 8.29 10.23
CA HIS A 151 44.73 6.88 10.62
C HIS A 151 46.12 6.41 11.08
N GLY A 152 46.19 5.84 12.28
CA GLY A 152 47.45 5.39 12.89
C GLY A 152 48.46 6.55 13.03
N GLU A 153 49.64 6.38 12.45
CA GLU A 153 50.71 7.40 12.47
C GLU A 153 50.71 8.33 11.25
N ASN A 154 49.70 8.23 10.38
CA ASN A 154 49.71 8.90 9.09
C ASN A 154 48.45 9.75 8.86
N CYS A 155 48.62 10.75 8.00
CA CYS A 155 47.59 11.58 7.43
C CYS A 155 47.48 11.25 5.94
N TYR A 156 46.25 11.10 5.44
CA TYR A 156 45.95 10.75 4.07
C TYR A 156 45.11 11.83 3.39
N LEU A 157 45.47 12.23 2.17
CA LEU A 157 44.70 13.17 1.35
C LEU A 157 44.37 12.53 0.02
N PHE A 158 43.07 12.48 -0.29
CA PHE A 158 42.55 12.03 -1.57
C PHE A 158 42.47 13.23 -2.50
N SER A 159 43.15 13.16 -3.65
CA SER A 159 43.16 14.28 -4.60
C SER A 159 41.75 14.58 -5.13
N SER A 160 41.45 15.84 -5.40
CA SER A 160 40.19 16.27 -6.02
C SER A 160 40.14 16.16 -7.54
N GLY A 161 41.26 15.84 -8.20
CA GLY A 161 41.35 15.70 -9.66
C GLY A 161 42.29 14.58 -10.07
N SER A 162 42.16 14.13 -11.32
CA SER A 162 42.96 13.04 -11.88
C SER A 162 44.16 13.54 -12.68
N PHE A 163 45.33 12.96 -12.46
CA PHE A 163 46.58 13.29 -13.16
C PHE A 163 47.35 12.02 -13.51
N ASN A 164 48.37 12.14 -14.36
CA ASN A 164 49.33 11.06 -14.55
C ASN A 164 50.15 10.82 -13.27
N TRP A 165 50.82 9.66 -13.18
CA TRP A 165 51.47 9.24 -11.94
C TRP A 165 52.56 10.22 -11.47
N GLU A 166 53.38 10.71 -12.41
CA GLU A 166 54.45 11.69 -12.12
C GLU A 166 53.88 13.01 -11.60
N LYS A 167 52.81 13.53 -12.23
CA LYS A 167 52.16 14.76 -11.78
C LYS A 167 51.46 14.59 -10.42
N SER A 168 50.92 13.40 -10.15
CA SER A 168 50.37 13.04 -8.85
C SER A 168 51.46 12.99 -7.77
N GLN A 169 52.63 12.44 -8.09
CA GLN A 169 53.81 12.48 -7.21
C GLN A 169 54.23 13.93 -6.91
N GLU A 170 54.40 14.78 -7.93
CA GLU A 170 54.74 16.20 -7.75
C GLU A 170 53.75 16.92 -6.83
N LYS A 171 52.45 16.63 -6.98
CA LYS A 171 51.40 17.21 -6.13
C LYS A 171 51.53 16.77 -4.68
N CYS A 172 51.78 15.50 -4.41
CA CYS A 172 52.02 15.05 -3.04
C CYS A 172 53.28 15.67 -2.45
N LEU A 173 54.36 15.77 -3.24
CA LEU A 173 55.60 16.43 -2.81
C LEU A 173 55.38 17.92 -2.48
N SER A 174 54.55 18.63 -3.25
CA SER A 174 54.21 20.03 -2.98
C SER A 174 53.44 20.27 -1.67
N LEU A 175 52.97 19.19 -1.02
CA LEU A 175 52.21 19.20 0.24
C LEU A 175 53.02 18.59 1.40
N ASP A 176 54.34 18.49 1.24
CA ASP A 176 55.28 17.80 2.14
C ASP A 176 54.85 16.35 2.42
N ALA A 177 54.39 15.66 1.37
CA ALA A 177 53.86 14.31 1.42
C ALA A 177 54.46 13.44 0.32
N LYS A 178 54.14 12.14 0.37
CA LYS A 178 54.49 11.14 -0.64
C LYS A 178 53.22 10.50 -1.18
N LEU A 179 53.27 9.85 -2.34
CA LEU A 179 52.16 8.99 -2.73
C LEU A 179 52.00 7.84 -1.74
N LEU A 180 50.79 7.33 -1.62
CA LEU A 180 50.41 6.28 -0.67
C LEU A 180 51.40 5.12 -0.66
N LYS A 181 51.89 4.77 0.52
CA LYS A 181 52.66 3.56 0.80
C LYS A 181 51.90 2.70 1.80
N ILE A 182 51.61 1.46 1.41
CA ILE A 182 50.99 0.47 2.29
C ILE A 182 52.11 -0.31 2.97
N ASN A 183 52.30 -0.12 4.28
CA ASN A 183 53.33 -0.81 5.06
C ASN A 183 52.79 -2.02 5.83
N SER A 184 51.49 -2.07 6.06
CA SER A 184 50.83 -3.11 6.86
C SER A 184 49.46 -3.48 6.30
N THR A 185 48.90 -4.59 6.77
CA THR A 185 47.51 -4.96 6.46
C THR A 185 46.51 -3.94 7.00
N ALA A 186 46.81 -3.30 8.14
CA ALA A 186 45.98 -2.22 8.69
C ALA A 186 45.90 -1.00 7.76
N ASP A 187 47.02 -0.60 7.15
CA ASP A 187 47.03 0.47 6.13
C ASP A 187 46.15 0.08 4.93
N LEU A 188 46.26 -1.17 4.47
CA LEU A 188 45.45 -1.66 3.35
C LEU A 188 43.96 -1.65 3.68
N ASP A 189 43.56 -2.21 4.83
CA ASP A 189 42.17 -2.30 5.27
C ASP A 189 41.54 -0.90 5.40
N PHE A 190 42.28 0.05 5.98
CA PHE A 190 41.85 1.44 6.07
C PHE A 190 41.62 2.06 4.69
N ILE A 191 42.58 1.93 3.77
CA ILE A 191 42.44 2.52 2.43
C ILE A 191 41.28 1.85 1.67
N GLN A 192 41.10 0.54 1.79
CA GLN A 192 39.96 -0.17 1.18
C GLN A 192 38.62 0.32 1.73
N GLN A 193 38.53 0.56 3.03
CA GLN A 193 37.33 1.12 3.65
C GLN A 193 37.08 2.56 3.19
N ALA A 194 38.13 3.39 3.16
CA ALA A 194 38.04 4.80 2.76
C ALA A 194 37.56 4.98 1.31
N ILE A 195 37.90 4.05 0.40
CA ILE A 195 37.46 4.08 -1.01
C ILE A 195 36.28 3.16 -1.32
N SER A 196 35.66 2.53 -0.31
CA SER A 196 34.63 1.49 -0.51
C SER A 196 33.43 1.94 -1.35
N TYR A 197 33.03 3.21 -1.23
CA TYR A 197 31.96 3.83 -2.00
C TYR A 197 32.42 4.55 -3.27
N SER A 198 33.73 4.59 -3.53
CA SER A 198 34.32 5.21 -4.72
C SER A 198 34.60 4.17 -5.81
N SER A 199 34.23 4.52 -7.04
CA SER A 199 34.61 3.74 -8.22
C SER A 199 35.88 4.26 -8.91
N PHE A 200 36.47 5.36 -8.41
CA PHE A 200 37.64 5.99 -9.02
C PHE A 200 38.94 5.23 -8.74
N PRO A 201 39.88 5.18 -9.70
CA PRO A 201 41.23 4.68 -9.46
C PRO A 201 42.09 5.72 -8.74
N PHE A 202 42.90 5.27 -7.78
CA PHE A 202 43.83 6.11 -7.03
C PHE A 202 45.27 5.62 -7.16
N TRP A 203 46.14 6.42 -7.78
CA TRP A 203 47.58 6.21 -7.79
C TRP A 203 48.13 6.08 -6.37
N MET A 204 49.01 5.10 -6.21
CA MET A 204 49.83 4.90 -5.02
C MET A 204 51.32 5.03 -5.39
N GLY A 205 52.18 5.15 -4.39
CA GLY A 205 53.61 5.37 -4.56
C GLY A 205 54.37 4.13 -5.00
N LEU A 206 53.74 3.22 -5.76
CA LEU A 206 54.30 1.95 -6.19
C LEU A 206 54.42 1.91 -7.71
N SER A 207 55.62 1.72 -8.20
CA SER A 207 55.92 1.68 -9.62
C SER A 207 57.01 0.67 -9.95
N ARG A 208 57.18 0.40 -11.25
CA ARG A 208 58.30 -0.37 -11.79
C ARG A 208 58.62 0.10 -13.20
N ARG A 209 59.88 -0.07 -13.61
CA ARG A 209 60.35 0.36 -14.94
C ARG A 209 59.87 -0.58 -16.05
N ASN A 210 60.02 -1.89 -15.86
CA ASN A 210 59.52 -2.91 -16.78
C ASN A 210 59.29 -4.24 -16.02
N PRO A 211 58.69 -5.26 -16.63
CA PRO A 211 58.37 -6.53 -15.96
C PRO A 211 59.56 -7.30 -15.37
N SER A 212 60.80 -7.04 -15.84
CA SER A 212 62.02 -7.66 -15.31
C SER A 212 62.54 -6.99 -14.03
N TYR A 213 62.00 -5.83 -13.65
CA TYR A 213 62.35 -5.13 -12.42
C TYR A 213 61.30 -5.35 -11.32
N PRO A 214 61.71 -5.35 -10.04
CA PRO A 214 60.77 -5.44 -8.93
C PRO A 214 59.88 -4.20 -8.83
N TRP A 215 58.73 -4.38 -8.18
CA TRP A 215 57.89 -3.28 -7.73
C TRP A 215 58.55 -2.55 -6.57
N LEU A 216 58.72 -1.23 -6.69
CA LEU A 216 59.38 -0.39 -5.69
C LEU A 216 58.45 0.74 -5.26
N TRP A 217 58.41 0.98 -3.95
CA TRP A 217 57.81 2.18 -3.37
C TRP A 217 58.70 3.41 -3.65
N GLU A 218 58.16 4.62 -3.47
CA GLU A 218 58.93 5.87 -3.68
C GLU A 218 60.17 6.01 -2.80
N ASP A 219 60.25 5.28 -1.68
CA ASP A 219 61.43 5.22 -0.81
C ASP A 219 62.46 4.14 -1.22
N GLY A 220 62.22 3.45 -2.34
CA GLY A 220 63.07 2.38 -2.85
C GLY A 220 62.86 1.01 -2.20
N SER A 221 61.97 0.89 -1.20
CA SER A 221 61.66 -0.41 -0.60
C SER A 221 60.80 -1.27 -1.53
N PRO A 222 61.00 -2.60 -1.57
CA PRO A 222 60.23 -3.48 -2.43
C PRO A 222 58.82 -3.74 -1.87
N LEU A 223 57.87 -4.07 -2.75
CA LEU A 223 56.56 -4.58 -2.33
C LEU A 223 56.70 -5.91 -1.57
N MET A 224 56.16 -5.98 -0.35
CA MET A 224 56.11 -7.22 0.40
C MET A 224 54.98 -8.14 -0.13
N PRO A 225 55.25 -9.40 -0.49
CA PRO A 225 54.26 -10.26 -1.18
C PRO A 225 52.98 -10.57 -0.39
N HIS A 226 53.00 -10.46 0.94
CA HIS A 226 51.86 -10.80 1.80
C HIS A 226 50.82 -9.66 1.93
N LEU A 227 51.14 -8.44 1.48
CA LEU A 227 50.23 -7.30 1.59
C LEU A 227 49.08 -7.40 0.59
N PHE A 228 49.39 -7.50 -0.71
CA PHE A 228 48.41 -7.65 -1.77
C PHE A 228 49.05 -8.14 -3.07
N ARG A 229 48.21 -8.65 -3.98
CA ARG A 229 48.63 -8.98 -5.35
C ARG A 229 48.29 -7.83 -6.30
N VAL A 230 49.26 -7.43 -7.12
CA VAL A 230 49.05 -6.46 -8.20
C VAL A 230 48.46 -7.16 -9.42
N ARG A 231 47.33 -6.67 -9.94
CA ARG A 231 46.59 -7.20 -11.09
C ARG A 231 46.73 -6.28 -12.31
N GLY A 232 46.08 -6.59 -13.43
CA GLY A 232 46.08 -5.71 -14.62
C GLY A 232 47.31 -5.90 -15.51
N ALA A 233 47.87 -4.81 -16.03
CA ALA A 233 48.95 -4.79 -17.02
C ALA A 233 50.34 -5.18 -16.46
N VAL A 234 50.41 -6.23 -15.63
CA VAL A 234 51.61 -6.67 -14.89
C VAL A 234 52.67 -7.31 -15.81
N SER A 235 52.37 -7.67 -17.04
CA SER A 235 53.39 -8.15 -17.99
C SER A 235 53.67 -7.17 -19.13
N GLN A 236 53.00 -6.02 -19.14
CA GLN A 236 53.18 -5.01 -20.18
C GLN A 236 54.43 -4.17 -19.93
N THR A 237 55.09 -3.78 -21.02
CA THR A 237 56.25 -2.88 -21.00
C THR A 237 55.84 -1.56 -21.62
N TYR A 238 55.93 -0.49 -20.84
CA TYR A 238 55.62 0.87 -21.28
C TYR A 238 56.89 1.74 -21.15
N PRO A 239 57.20 2.63 -22.11
CA PRO A 239 58.37 3.52 -22.01
C PRO A 239 58.37 4.40 -20.75
N SER A 240 57.19 4.81 -20.30
CA SER A 240 56.91 5.57 -19.08
C SER A 240 56.92 4.73 -17.79
N GLY A 241 57.09 3.41 -17.90
CA GLY A 241 56.96 2.48 -16.78
C GLY A 241 55.52 2.04 -16.49
N THR A 242 55.38 1.11 -15.54
CA THR A 242 54.10 0.66 -15.02
C THR A 242 53.91 1.15 -13.59
N CYS A 243 52.77 1.78 -13.32
CA CYS A 243 52.43 2.36 -12.03
C CYS A 243 51.21 1.64 -11.44
N ALA A 244 51.15 1.57 -10.11
CA ALA A 244 50.05 0.90 -9.43
C ALA A 244 48.99 1.89 -8.94
N TYR A 245 47.72 1.51 -9.09
CA TYR A 245 46.59 2.21 -8.51
C TYR A 245 45.69 1.25 -7.73
N ILE A 246 44.98 1.75 -6.72
CA ILE A 246 43.94 1.00 -6.01
C ILE A 246 42.56 1.44 -6.50
N GLN A 247 41.68 0.45 -6.73
CA GLN A 247 40.31 0.67 -7.16
C GLN A 247 39.44 -0.48 -6.64
N ARG A 248 38.29 -0.16 -6.02
CA ARG A 248 37.33 -1.15 -5.51
C ARG A 248 38.00 -2.26 -4.69
N GLY A 249 38.88 -1.87 -3.78
CA GLY A 249 39.56 -2.78 -2.86
C GLY A 249 40.70 -3.63 -3.45
N ALA A 250 41.05 -3.49 -4.73
CA ALA A 250 42.14 -4.24 -5.34
C ALA A 250 43.19 -3.31 -5.98
N VAL A 251 44.43 -3.79 -6.03
CA VAL A 251 45.56 -3.06 -6.61
C VAL A 251 45.81 -3.57 -8.04
N TYR A 252 45.93 -2.62 -8.97
CA TYR A 252 46.12 -2.86 -10.39
C TYR A 252 47.37 -2.12 -10.88
N ALA A 253 47.94 -2.59 -11.97
CA ALA A 253 49.07 -2.03 -12.69
C ALA A 253 48.61 -1.50 -14.04
N GLU A 254 49.08 -0.31 -14.42
CA GLU A 254 48.83 0.27 -15.74
C GLU A 254 49.92 1.29 -16.13
N ASN A 255 49.93 1.75 -17.38
CA ASN A 255 50.81 2.79 -17.89
C ASN A 255 50.75 4.06 -17.03
N CYS A 256 51.92 4.53 -16.58
CA CYS A 256 52.07 5.71 -15.71
C CYS A 256 51.55 7.03 -16.32
N ILE A 257 51.35 7.10 -17.65
CA ILE A 257 50.82 8.31 -18.31
C ILE A 257 49.30 8.47 -18.20
N LEU A 258 48.58 7.41 -17.81
CA LEU A 258 47.12 7.48 -17.67
C LEU A 258 46.72 8.37 -16.50
N ALA A 259 45.55 8.99 -16.60
CA ALA A 259 45.01 9.82 -15.54
C ALA A 259 44.28 8.97 -14.49
N ALA A 260 44.63 9.16 -13.22
CA ALA A 260 43.88 8.65 -12.07
C ALA A 260 43.94 9.68 -10.94
N PHE A 261 43.04 9.57 -9.97
CA PHE A 261 43.20 10.32 -8.73
C PHE A 261 44.43 9.78 -7.99
N SER A 262 44.84 10.40 -6.89
CA SER A 262 45.97 9.95 -6.08
C SER A 262 45.66 10.07 -4.60
N ILE A 263 46.35 9.25 -3.81
CA ILE A 263 46.33 9.33 -2.35
C ILE A 263 47.71 9.81 -1.92
N CYS A 264 47.78 10.96 -1.28
CA CYS A 264 48.99 11.45 -0.63
C CYS A 264 49.01 11.03 0.83
N GLN A 265 50.20 10.74 1.36
CA GLN A 265 50.43 10.30 2.72
C GLN A 265 51.60 11.07 3.35
N LYS A 266 51.44 11.48 4.61
CA LYS A 266 52.53 12.01 5.45
C LYS A 266 52.34 11.62 6.90
N LYS A 267 53.36 11.79 7.73
CA LYS A 267 53.29 11.48 9.17
C LYS A 267 52.33 12.44 9.89
N ALA A 268 51.53 11.90 10.79
CA ALA A 268 50.69 12.67 11.69
C ALA A 268 51.55 13.36 12.76
N ASN A 269 51.15 14.58 13.15
CA ASN A 269 51.74 15.27 14.30
C ASN A 269 51.09 14.73 15.58
N LEU A 270 51.53 13.55 15.97
CA LEU A 270 51.19 12.97 17.27
C LEU A 270 51.98 13.74 18.33
N ARG A 271 51.48 14.91 18.77
CA ARG A 271 52.00 15.49 20.00
C ARG A 271 51.80 14.44 21.08
N ALA A 272 52.90 14.05 21.74
CA ALA A 272 52.82 13.31 22.98
C ALA A 272 52.02 14.18 23.97
N GLN A 273 50.74 13.86 24.15
CA GLN A 273 49.97 14.31 25.30
C GLN A 273 50.42 13.49 26.51
#